data_AF-A0AAV5H9F5-F1
#
_entry.id   AF-A0AAV5H9F5-F1
#
_cell.length_a   1.000
_cell.length_b   1.000
_cell.length_c   1.000
_cell.angle_alpha   90.00
_cell.angle_beta   90.00
_cell.angle_gamma   90.00
#
_symmetry.space_group_name_H-M   'P 1'
#
loop_
_entity.id
_entity.type
_entity.pdbx_description
1 polymer ?
#
loop_
_entity_poly.entity_id
_entity_poly.type
_entity_poly.pdbx_seq_one_letter_code
_entity_poly.pdbx_strand_id
1 'polypeptide(L)'
;MKYFGEGLSEKHKELNRIIRNKDKLPEAKKLFLEIHEKLFPSEMAGGSETQVDGLFRDLTDREYAIMPSSKDETIGWAVWHIARIEDLTMNMLVGRKEQIFNQDWKQRIQVSVTDTGNALQDEEIMALSKEMNIPELLKYRCEVGRRTRSLVQSLTPEDMRRKTAEEDLDRILEAGGVTRQEESFWLLDFWGKKDVAGLLLMPPTRHVMLHLNDCFRWKEAIRTKKRFFLE
;
A
#
# COMPACT_ATOMS: atom_id res chain seq x y z
N MET A 1 9.72 12.70 12.90
CA MET A 1 9.72 13.58 11.71
C MET A 1 8.60 13.08 10.78
N LYS A 2 7.81 13.95 10.14
CA LYS A 2 6.88 13.51 9.06
C LYS A 2 7.67 13.60 7.75
N TYR A 3 8.08 12.47 7.19
CA TYR A 3 9.01 12.46 6.04
C TYR A 3 8.32 12.99 4.78
N PHE A 4 7.04 12.71 4.57
CA PHE A 4 6.24 13.29 3.47
C PHE A 4 5.68 14.71 3.78
N GLY A 5 6.06 15.29 4.93
CA GLY A 5 5.77 16.67 5.31
C GLY A 5 4.29 17.04 5.45
N GLU A 6 4.03 18.32 5.74
CA GLU A 6 2.67 18.88 5.73
C GLU A 6 2.12 18.98 4.29
N GLY A 7 2.98 19.20 3.29
CA GLY A 7 2.56 19.41 1.90
C GLY A 7 1.73 18.26 1.30
N LEU A 8 2.12 17.00 1.53
CA LEU A 8 1.36 15.85 1.02
C LEU A 8 0.04 15.65 1.80
N SER A 9 0.04 15.98 3.10
CA SER A 9 -1.17 15.98 3.93
C SER A 9 -2.17 17.05 3.49
N GLU A 10 -1.71 18.26 3.16
CA GLU A 10 -2.57 19.33 2.66
C GLU A 10 -3.12 19.01 1.26
N LYS A 11 -2.30 18.45 0.37
CA LYS A 11 -2.79 17.93 -0.92
C LYS A 11 -3.86 16.86 -0.73
N HIS A 12 -3.68 15.95 0.23
CA HIS A 12 -4.69 14.91 0.53
C HIS A 12 -5.99 15.49 1.09
N LYS A 13 -5.92 16.50 1.96
CA LYS A 13 -7.11 17.24 2.43
C LYS A 13 -7.85 17.92 1.28
N GLU A 14 -7.13 18.56 0.36
CA GLU A 14 -7.76 19.18 -0.81
C GLU A 14 -8.38 18.11 -1.72
N LEU A 15 -7.69 16.98 -1.94
CA LEU A 15 -8.26 15.86 -2.69
C LEU A 15 -9.58 15.40 -2.07
N ASN A 16 -9.63 15.20 -0.75
CA ASN A 16 -10.86 14.81 -0.06
C ASN A 16 -12.01 15.81 -0.29
N ARG A 17 -11.69 17.11 -0.37
CA ARG A 17 -12.67 18.17 -0.60
C ARG A 17 -13.26 18.14 -2.01
N ILE A 18 -12.45 17.77 -3.02
CA ILE A 18 -12.86 17.86 -4.44
C ILE A 18 -13.21 16.52 -5.10
N ILE A 19 -12.78 15.38 -4.56
CA ILE A 19 -12.85 14.07 -5.25
C ILE A 19 -14.27 13.60 -5.59
N ARG A 20 -15.29 14.09 -4.88
CA ARG A 20 -16.72 13.77 -5.15
C ARG A 20 -17.43 14.82 -6.01
N ASN A 21 -16.76 15.92 -6.33
CA ASN A 21 -17.30 16.98 -7.17
C ASN A 21 -17.08 16.61 -8.65
N LYS A 22 -18.19 16.43 -9.38
CA LYS A 22 -18.18 16.01 -10.79
C LYS A 22 -17.45 17.01 -11.69
N ASP A 23 -17.61 18.30 -11.41
CA ASP A 23 -17.02 19.39 -12.18
C ASP A 23 -15.52 19.58 -11.91
N LYS A 24 -15.00 18.87 -10.89
CA LYS A 24 -13.59 18.90 -10.48
C LYS A 24 -12.89 17.56 -10.67
N LEU A 25 -13.49 16.64 -11.41
CA LEU A 25 -12.90 15.32 -11.63
C LEU A 25 -11.50 15.39 -12.26
N PRO A 26 -11.22 16.22 -13.30
CA PRO A 26 -9.88 16.34 -13.85
C PRO A 26 -8.85 16.80 -12.80
N GLU A 27 -9.19 17.81 -12.00
CA GLU A 27 -8.33 18.32 -10.92
C GLU A 27 -8.14 17.29 -9.81
N ALA A 28 -9.19 16.56 -9.42
CA ALA A 28 -9.13 15.50 -8.43
C ALA A 28 -8.20 14.35 -8.87
N LYS A 29 -8.33 13.90 -10.13
CA LYS A 29 -7.44 12.88 -10.70
C LYS A 29 -6.00 13.36 -10.73
N LYS A 30 -5.76 14.59 -11.19
CA LYS A 30 -4.42 15.18 -11.19
C LYS A 30 -3.82 15.18 -9.78
N LEU A 31 -4.58 15.65 -8.80
CA LEU A 31 -4.13 15.73 -7.42
C LEU A 31 -3.87 14.34 -6.80
N PHE A 32 -4.72 13.36 -7.09
CA PHE A 32 -4.48 11.96 -6.72
C PHE A 32 -3.16 11.46 -7.32
N LEU A 33 -2.95 11.65 -8.62
CA LEU A 33 -1.76 11.16 -9.32
C LEU A 33 -0.48 11.83 -8.81
N GLU A 34 -0.53 13.12 -8.46
CA GLU A 34 0.57 13.83 -7.82
C GLU A 34 0.88 13.28 -6.42
N ILE A 35 -0.14 13.00 -5.60
CA ILE A 35 0.06 12.40 -4.27
C ILE A 35 0.66 11.00 -4.41
N HIS A 36 0.03 10.17 -5.25
CA HIS A 36 0.41 8.78 -5.46
C HIS A 36 1.84 8.65 -5.98
N GLU A 37 2.25 9.51 -6.92
CA GLU A 37 3.64 9.52 -7.42
C GLU A 37 4.67 9.74 -6.31
N LYS A 38 4.40 10.62 -5.33
CA LYS A 38 5.33 10.88 -4.22
C LYS A 38 5.44 9.72 -3.23
N LEU A 39 4.52 8.77 -3.29
CA LEU A 39 4.50 7.58 -2.43
C LEU A 39 5.19 6.38 -3.08
N PHE A 40 5.83 6.53 -4.23
CA PHE A 40 6.50 5.45 -4.96
C PHE A 40 7.92 5.85 -5.36
N PRO A 41 8.82 4.88 -5.59
CA PRO A 41 10.09 5.15 -6.26
C PRO A 41 9.86 5.77 -7.63
N SER A 42 10.81 6.58 -8.09
CA SER A 42 10.81 7.24 -9.39
C SER A 42 10.61 6.28 -10.56
N GLU A 43 11.10 5.04 -10.44
CA GLU A 43 10.93 3.95 -11.42
C GLU A 43 9.45 3.63 -11.74
N MET A 44 8.52 3.84 -10.80
CA MET A 44 7.11 3.55 -11.02
C MET A 44 6.52 4.46 -12.12
N ALA A 45 6.85 5.75 -12.08
CA ALA A 45 6.28 6.78 -12.96
C ALA A 45 7.25 7.34 -14.02
N GLY A 46 8.54 6.99 -13.97
CA GLY A 46 9.57 7.49 -14.89
C GLY A 46 9.95 8.97 -14.63
N GLY A 47 9.85 9.41 -13.38
CA GLY A 47 9.99 10.81 -12.97
C GLY A 47 11.32 11.14 -12.28
N SER A 48 11.36 12.29 -11.62
CA SER A 48 12.50 12.69 -10.78
C SER A 48 12.56 11.87 -9.49
N GLU A 49 13.74 11.88 -8.87
CA GLU A 49 13.99 11.21 -7.61
C GLU A 49 12.98 11.64 -6.52
N THR A 50 12.40 10.65 -5.85
CA THR A 50 11.43 10.81 -4.77
C THR A 50 12.08 10.50 -3.41
N GLN A 51 11.38 10.84 -2.33
CA GLN A 51 11.83 10.44 -0.99
C GLN A 51 11.86 8.90 -0.84
N VAL A 52 10.97 8.19 -1.54
CA VAL A 52 10.87 6.74 -1.49
C VAL A 52 12.07 6.07 -2.17
N ASP A 53 12.65 6.69 -3.20
CA ASP A 53 13.94 6.25 -3.75
C ASP A 53 15.03 6.30 -2.66
N GLY A 54 15.07 7.40 -1.88
CA GLY A 54 16.00 7.54 -0.75
C GLY A 54 15.74 6.54 0.40
N LEU A 55 14.50 6.09 0.59
CA LEU A 55 14.17 5.05 1.57
C LEU A 55 14.81 3.71 1.17
N PHE A 56 14.66 3.28 -0.08
CA PHE A 56 15.04 1.93 -0.50
C PHE A 56 16.45 1.80 -1.06
N ARG A 57 17.13 2.90 -1.43
CA ARG A 57 18.44 2.89 -2.10
C ARG A 57 19.54 2.11 -1.39
N ASP A 58 19.62 2.24 -0.08
CA ASP A 58 20.76 1.78 0.72
C ASP A 58 20.33 0.88 1.89
N LEU A 59 19.10 0.37 1.88
CA LEU A 59 18.67 -0.65 2.83
C LEU A 59 19.33 -1.98 2.47
N THR A 60 19.97 -2.62 3.43
CA THR A 60 20.47 -4.00 3.27
C THR A 60 19.32 -5.00 3.46
N ASP A 61 19.46 -6.21 2.91
CA ASP A 61 18.47 -7.29 3.08
C ASP A 61 18.14 -7.53 4.56
N ARG A 62 19.15 -7.45 5.43
CA ARG A 62 18.98 -7.56 6.89
C ARG A 62 18.09 -6.46 7.45
N GLU A 63 18.25 -5.21 7.01
CA GLU A 63 17.46 -4.08 7.53
C GLU A 63 15.96 -4.19 7.18
N TYR A 64 15.59 -4.93 6.13
CA TYR A 64 14.17 -5.22 5.83
C TYR A 64 13.51 -6.16 6.84
N ALA A 65 14.31 -6.92 7.58
CA ALA A 65 13.85 -7.96 8.50
C ALA A 65 14.22 -7.66 9.96
N ILE A 66 14.36 -6.39 10.35
CA ILE A 66 14.54 -5.97 11.75
C ILE A 66 13.27 -5.33 12.26
N MET A 67 12.87 -5.72 13.47
CA MET A 67 11.80 -5.10 14.24
C MET A 67 12.40 -4.20 15.34
N PRO A 68 12.34 -2.84 15.20
CA PRO A 68 13.08 -1.95 16.09
C PRO A 68 12.56 -1.87 17.53
N SER A 69 11.28 -2.17 17.77
CA SER A 69 10.64 -2.24 19.09
C SER A 69 9.39 -3.12 19.05
N SER A 70 8.87 -3.51 20.21
CA SER A 70 7.65 -4.33 20.34
C SER A 70 6.34 -3.64 19.93
N LYS A 71 6.42 -2.48 19.28
CA LYS A 71 5.28 -1.69 18.77
C LYS A 71 5.45 -1.34 17.30
N ASP A 72 6.52 -1.84 16.70
CA ASP A 72 6.90 -1.59 15.33
C ASP A 72 6.82 -2.92 14.59
N GLU A 73 6.63 -2.87 13.28
CA GLU A 73 6.78 -4.01 12.40
C GLU A 73 8.13 -3.93 11.67
N THR A 74 8.32 -4.79 10.66
CA THR A 74 9.49 -4.75 9.78
C THR A 74 9.22 -3.90 8.53
N ILE A 75 10.27 -3.35 7.93
CA ILE A 75 10.15 -2.62 6.66
C ILE A 75 9.66 -3.57 5.54
N GLY A 76 10.14 -4.81 5.51
CA GLY A 76 9.73 -5.83 4.54
C GLY A 76 8.23 -6.09 4.57
N TRP A 77 7.67 -6.36 5.75
CA TRP A 77 6.24 -6.55 5.94
C TRP A 77 5.45 -5.31 5.55
N ALA A 78 5.89 -4.11 5.95
CA ALA A 78 5.16 -2.88 5.62
C ALA A 78 5.07 -2.65 4.10
N VAL A 79 6.12 -2.96 3.33
CA VAL A 79 6.11 -2.87 1.86
C VAL A 79 5.15 -3.90 1.25
N TRP A 80 5.15 -5.14 1.75
CA TRP A 80 4.19 -6.17 1.36
C TRP A 80 2.76 -5.74 1.64
N HIS A 81 2.50 -5.32 2.88
CA HIS A 81 1.20 -4.91 3.39
C HIS A 81 0.56 -3.80 2.55
N ILE A 82 1.29 -2.70 2.30
CA ILE A 82 0.77 -1.59 1.50
C ILE A 82 0.54 -1.99 0.04
N ALA A 83 1.42 -2.83 -0.55
CA ALA A 83 1.27 -3.27 -1.93
C ALA A 83 0.05 -4.18 -2.10
N ARG A 84 -0.16 -5.12 -1.17
CA ARG A 84 -1.31 -6.03 -1.19
C ARG A 84 -2.63 -5.32 -0.97
N ILE A 85 -2.71 -4.41 0.01
CA ILE A 85 -3.92 -3.61 0.25
C ILE A 85 -4.25 -2.75 -0.98
N GLU A 86 -3.26 -2.10 -1.59
CA GLU A 86 -3.50 -1.31 -2.80
C GLU A 86 -3.96 -2.20 -3.96
N ASP A 87 -3.33 -3.35 -4.19
CA ASP A 87 -3.71 -4.26 -5.28
C ASP A 87 -5.16 -4.75 -5.15
N LEU A 88 -5.53 -5.27 -3.97
CA LEU A 88 -6.88 -5.76 -3.72
C LEU A 88 -7.92 -4.65 -3.89
N THR A 89 -7.71 -3.50 -3.26
CA THR A 89 -8.71 -2.42 -3.27
C THR A 89 -8.81 -1.75 -4.63
N MET A 90 -7.70 -1.52 -5.31
CA MET A 90 -7.69 -0.84 -6.60
C MET A 90 -8.10 -1.77 -7.73
N ASN A 91 -7.56 -2.99 -7.82
CA ASN A 91 -7.91 -3.88 -8.91
C ASN A 91 -9.26 -4.56 -8.70
N MET A 92 -9.52 -5.14 -7.53
CA MET A 92 -10.72 -5.96 -7.33
C MET A 92 -11.95 -5.12 -7.00
N LEU A 93 -11.84 -4.04 -6.20
CA LEU A 93 -13.00 -3.23 -5.82
C LEU A 93 -13.25 -2.05 -6.77
N VAL A 94 -12.23 -1.20 -6.99
CA VAL A 94 -12.38 -0.04 -7.86
C VAL A 94 -12.45 -0.47 -9.32
N GLY A 95 -11.52 -1.33 -9.75
CA GLY A 95 -11.40 -1.77 -11.14
C GLY A 95 -12.32 -2.92 -11.52
N ARG A 96 -12.83 -3.69 -10.55
CA ARG A 96 -13.57 -4.94 -10.77
C ARG A 96 -12.85 -5.93 -11.69
N LYS A 97 -11.52 -5.99 -11.55
CA LYS A 97 -10.60 -6.85 -12.30
C LYS A 97 -9.88 -7.80 -11.35
N GLU A 98 -9.16 -8.75 -11.92
CA GLU A 98 -8.25 -9.58 -11.15
C GLU A 98 -7.12 -8.73 -10.55
N GLN A 99 -6.70 -9.11 -9.34
CA GLN A 99 -5.48 -8.58 -8.71
C GLN A 99 -4.24 -8.88 -9.55
N ILE A 100 -3.19 -8.07 -9.37
CA ILE A 100 -1.89 -8.32 -10.01
C ILE A 100 -1.20 -9.50 -9.35
N PHE A 101 -1.32 -9.65 -8.03
CA PHE A 101 -0.73 -10.75 -7.30
C PHE A 101 -1.29 -12.10 -7.76
N ASN A 102 -0.42 -12.92 -8.34
CA ASN A 102 -0.73 -14.25 -8.86
C ASN A 102 0.39 -15.22 -8.48
N GLN A 103 0.33 -16.46 -8.98
CA GLN A 103 1.33 -17.48 -8.64
C GLN A 103 2.75 -17.14 -9.11
N ASP A 104 2.91 -16.43 -10.23
CA ASP A 104 4.22 -15.96 -10.71
C ASP A 104 4.82 -14.95 -9.73
N TRP A 105 4.06 -13.93 -9.34
CA TRP A 105 4.50 -12.97 -8.34
C TRP A 105 4.77 -13.63 -6.99
N LYS A 106 3.91 -14.56 -6.55
CA LYS A 106 4.13 -15.32 -5.31
C LYS A 106 5.47 -16.04 -5.30
N GLN A 107 5.82 -16.72 -6.39
CA GLN A 107 7.09 -17.43 -6.54
C GLN A 107 8.30 -16.47 -6.62
N ARG A 108 8.18 -15.38 -7.39
CA ARG A 108 9.25 -14.39 -7.55
C ARG A 108 9.57 -13.67 -6.25
N ILE A 109 8.54 -13.26 -5.51
CA ILE A 109 8.66 -12.58 -4.21
C ILE A 109 9.03 -13.57 -3.10
N GLN A 110 8.79 -14.88 -3.28
CA GLN A 110 9.08 -15.92 -2.28
C GLN A 110 8.29 -15.76 -0.98
N VAL A 111 6.96 -15.55 -1.10
CA VAL A 111 6.06 -15.43 0.05
C VAL A 111 5.17 -16.66 0.21
N SER A 112 4.98 -17.08 1.44
CA SER A 112 4.06 -18.18 1.80
C SER A 112 2.61 -17.73 1.89
N VAL A 113 2.37 -16.48 2.32
CA VAL A 113 1.05 -15.87 2.49
C VAL A 113 0.48 -15.30 1.18
N THR A 114 -0.82 -15.05 1.17
CA THR A 114 -1.53 -14.37 0.05
C THR A 114 -2.31 -13.13 0.50
N ASP A 115 -2.59 -13.05 1.79
CA ASP A 115 -3.35 -11.98 2.41
C ASP A 115 -2.52 -10.71 2.64
N THR A 116 -3.15 -9.71 3.26
CA THR A 116 -2.55 -8.41 3.58
C THR A 116 -1.57 -8.43 4.75
N GLY A 117 -1.43 -9.55 5.45
CA GLY A 117 -0.53 -9.71 6.61
C GLY A 117 -1.04 -9.09 7.90
N ASN A 118 -2.33 -8.70 7.99
CA ASN A 118 -2.89 -7.96 9.13
C ASN A 118 -2.95 -8.75 10.44
N ALA A 119 -3.12 -10.06 10.36
CA ALA A 119 -3.23 -10.93 11.54
C ALA A 119 -1.93 -11.65 11.89
N LEU A 120 -0.84 -11.38 11.15
CA LEU A 120 0.46 -11.99 11.41
C LEU A 120 1.00 -11.50 12.75
N GLN A 121 1.46 -12.45 13.57
CA GLN A 121 2.16 -12.17 14.82
C GLN A 121 3.62 -11.79 14.54
N ASP A 122 4.30 -11.25 15.54
CA ASP A 122 5.67 -10.74 15.41
C ASP A 122 6.64 -11.77 14.79
N GLU A 123 6.60 -13.03 15.22
CA GLU A 123 7.44 -14.09 14.65
C GLU A 123 7.10 -14.40 13.18
N GLU A 124 5.82 -14.32 12.79
CA GLU A 124 5.37 -14.53 11.42
C GLU A 124 5.77 -13.36 10.51
N ILE A 125 5.67 -12.12 11.02
CA ILE A 125 6.17 -10.91 10.36
C ILE A 125 7.67 -11.04 10.11
N MET A 126 8.42 -11.48 11.12
CA MET A 126 9.87 -11.70 11.00
C MET A 126 10.20 -12.79 9.98
N ALA A 127 9.52 -13.93 10.02
CA ALA A 127 9.71 -15.02 9.07
C ALA A 127 9.43 -14.56 7.63
N LEU A 128 8.27 -13.93 7.40
CA LEU A 128 7.90 -13.38 6.09
C LEU A 128 8.98 -12.43 5.56
N SER A 129 9.49 -11.55 6.42
CA SER A 129 10.47 -10.53 6.03
C SER A 129 11.84 -11.12 5.69
N LYS A 130 12.21 -12.25 6.31
CA LYS A 130 13.47 -12.96 6.03
C LYS A 130 13.41 -13.79 4.76
N GLU A 131 12.23 -14.28 4.38
CA GLU A 131 12.02 -15.11 3.20
C GLU A 131 11.85 -14.29 1.91
N MET A 132 11.28 -13.09 2.02
CA MET A 132 10.93 -12.27 0.86
C MET A 132 12.13 -11.84 0.01
N ASN A 133 12.02 -12.06 -1.29
CA ASN A 133 12.84 -11.41 -2.31
C ASN A 133 12.39 -9.94 -2.48
N ILE A 134 13.07 -9.05 -1.76
CA ILE A 134 12.75 -7.61 -1.70
C ILE A 134 12.82 -6.92 -3.08
N PRO A 135 13.84 -7.14 -3.93
CA PRO A 135 13.83 -6.61 -5.29
C PRO A 135 12.56 -6.95 -6.09
N GLU A 136 12.08 -8.19 -6.00
CA GLU A 136 10.84 -8.60 -6.68
C GLU A 136 9.59 -8.02 -6.02
N LEU A 137 9.59 -7.86 -4.70
CA LEU A 137 8.52 -7.17 -3.97
C LEU A 137 8.35 -5.71 -4.42
N LEU A 138 9.47 -4.99 -4.57
CA LEU A 138 9.45 -3.60 -5.02
C LEU A 138 8.96 -3.47 -6.47
N LYS A 139 9.34 -4.41 -7.34
CA LYS A 139 8.80 -4.49 -8.72
C LYS A 139 7.30 -4.73 -8.73
N TYR A 140 6.82 -5.68 -7.92
CA TYR A 140 5.39 -5.95 -7.76
C TYR A 140 4.64 -4.70 -7.32
N ARG A 141 5.15 -4.02 -6.29
CA ARG A 141 4.57 -2.77 -5.80
C ARG A 141 4.51 -1.72 -6.92
N CYS A 142 5.59 -1.52 -7.67
CA CYS A 142 5.59 -0.59 -8.80
C CYS A 142 4.54 -0.95 -9.87
N GLU A 143 4.35 -2.24 -10.17
CA GLU A 143 3.33 -2.71 -11.11
C GLU A 143 1.91 -2.42 -10.62
N VAL A 144 1.64 -2.65 -9.33
CA VAL A 144 0.40 -2.25 -8.67
C VAL A 144 0.17 -0.75 -8.82
N GLY A 145 1.20 0.07 -8.54
CA GLY A 145 1.11 1.52 -8.67
C GLY A 145 0.78 1.98 -10.10
N ARG A 146 1.41 1.40 -11.13
CA ARG A 146 1.12 1.72 -12.54
C ARG A 146 -0.31 1.38 -12.90
N ARG A 147 -0.80 0.21 -12.46
CA ARG A 147 -2.17 -0.22 -12.69
C ARG A 147 -3.19 0.68 -11.98
N THR A 148 -2.93 1.05 -10.73
CA THR A 148 -3.74 2.03 -9.98
C THR A 148 -3.87 3.34 -10.75
N ARG A 149 -2.77 3.89 -11.26
CA ARG A 149 -2.76 5.16 -12.01
C ARG A 149 -3.57 5.07 -13.29
N SER A 150 -3.38 4.00 -14.07
CA SER A 150 -4.14 3.75 -15.30
C SER A 150 -5.64 3.66 -15.01
N LEU A 151 -6.02 2.96 -13.94
CA LEU A 151 -7.40 2.85 -13.51
C LEU A 151 -7.99 4.21 -13.14
N VAL A 152 -7.31 4.99 -12.31
CA VAL A 152 -7.78 6.32 -11.88
C VAL A 152 -7.98 7.27 -13.06
N GLN A 153 -7.11 7.19 -14.08
CA GLN A 153 -7.27 7.96 -15.30
C GLN A 153 -8.57 7.61 -16.05
N SER A 154 -9.01 6.35 -16.03
CA SER A 154 -10.24 5.90 -16.69
C SER A 154 -11.55 6.19 -15.93
N LEU A 155 -11.51 6.52 -14.64
CA LEU A 155 -12.73 6.67 -13.82
C LEU A 155 -13.64 7.80 -14.30
N THR A 156 -14.94 7.57 -14.33
CA THR A 156 -15.96 8.59 -14.63
C THR A 156 -16.43 9.31 -13.36
N PRO A 157 -17.16 10.43 -13.49
CA PRO A 157 -17.81 11.07 -12.32
C PRO A 157 -18.78 10.14 -11.59
N GLU A 158 -19.45 9.24 -12.34
CA GLU A 158 -20.38 8.24 -11.82
C GLU A 158 -19.63 7.17 -11.01
N ASP A 159 -18.49 6.70 -11.52
CA ASP A 159 -17.65 5.72 -10.82
C ASP A 159 -17.25 6.20 -9.43
N MET A 160 -16.91 7.48 -9.27
CA MET A 160 -16.45 8.03 -7.98
C MET A 160 -17.45 7.82 -6.83
N ARG A 161 -18.75 7.69 -7.15
CA ARG A 161 -19.84 7.49 -6.19
C ARG A 161 -20.31 6.04 -6.11
N ARG A 162 -19.81 5.15 -6.98
CA ARG A 162 -20.14 3.74 -6.96
C ARG A 162 -19.70 3.14 -5.64
N LYS A 163 -20.63 2.44 -4.97
CA LYS A 163 -20.36 1.70 -3.74
C LYS A 163 -19.59 0.42 -4.05
N THR A 164 -18.77 0.00 -3.10
CA THR A 164 -18.21 -1.34 -3.07
C THR A 164 -19.35 -2.35 -3.06
N ALA A 165 -19.31 -3.35 -3.94
CA ALA A 165 -20.30 -4.41 -3.99
C ALA A 165 -19.87 -5.59 -3.09
N GLU A 166 -20.84 -6.29 -2.50
CA GLU A 166 -20.56 -7.41 -1.61
C GLU A 166 -19.85 -8.55 -2.35
N GLU A 167 -20.24 -8.79 -3.61
CA GLU A 167 -19.63 -9.81 -4.46
C GLU A 167 -18.15 -9.52 -4.75
N ASP A 168 -17.76 -8.24 -4.82
CA ASP A 168 -16.36 -7.85 -5.01
C ASP A 168 -15.54 -8.10 -3.72
N LEU A 169 -16.16 -8.03 -2.54
CA LEU A 169 -15.53 -8.38 -1.25
C LEU A 169 -15.39 -9.88 -1.08
N ASP A 170 -16.42 -10.65 -1.46
CA ASP A 170 -16.38 -12.11 -1.43
C ASP A 170 -15.24 -12.63 -2.32
N ARG A 171 -15.04 -12.04 -3.50
CA ARG A 171 -13.89 -12.36 -4.37
C ARG A 171 -12.55 -12.13 -3.68
N ILE A 172 -12.39 -11.10 -2.86
CA ILE A 172 -11.16 -10.88 -2.08
C ILE A 172 -10.96 -12.01 -1.06
N LEU A 173 -12.03 -12.41 -0.37
CA LEU A 173 -11.99 -13.49 0.61
C LEU A 173 -11.66 -14.84 -0.04
N GLU A 174 -12.30 -15.16 -1.16
CA GLU A 174 -12.06 -16.37 -1.95
C GLU A 174 -10.64 -16.43 -2.51
N ALA A 175 -10.11 -15.29 -2.95
CA ALA A 175 -8.73 -15.17 -3.42
C ALA A 175 -7.68 -15.25 -2.28
N GLY A 176 -8.12 -15.37 -1.02
CA GLY A 176 -7.24 -15.38 0.15
C GLY A 176 -6.53 -14.04 0.38
N GLY A 177 -7.13 -12.93 -0.06
CA GLY A 177 -6.58 -11.58 0.13
C GLY A 177 -6.79 -11.04 1.54
N VAL A 178 -7.78 -11.56 2.28
CA VAL A 178 -8.06 -11.25 3.68
C VAL A 178 -8.42 -12.54 4.41
N THR A 179 -7.89 -12.75 5.62
CA THR A 179 -8.22 -13.92 6.45
C THR A 179 -9.46 -13.69 7.31
N ARG A 180 -10.06 -14.78 7.81
CA ARG A 180 -11.23 -14.74 8.71
C ARG A 180 -10.88 -14.45 10.18
N GLN A 181 -9.62 -14.18 10.50
CA GLN A 181 -9.20 -13.72 11.83
C GLN A 181 -9.72 -12.30 12.06
N GLU A 182 -10.09 -11.95 13.30
CA GLU A 182 -10.71 -10.68 13.64
C GLU A 182 -9.84 -9.47 13.22
N GLU A 183 -8.53 -9.60 13.40
CA GLU A 183 -7.49 -8.61 13.08
C GLU A 183 -7.41 -8.26 11.58
N SER A 184 -7.89 -9.17 10.72
CA SER A 184 -7.92 -9.02 9.26
C SER A 184 -9.35 -8.77 8.73
N PHE A 185 -10.34 -9.50 9.24
CA PHE A 185 -11.67 -9.59 8.65
C PHE A 185 -12.43 -8.25 8.67
N TRP A 186 -12.15 -7.38 9.65
CA TRP A 186 -12.72 -6.03 9.72
C TRP A 186 -12.41 -5.17 8.48
N LEU A 187 -11.36 -5.49 7.71
CA LEU A 187 -11.02 -4.78 6.48
C LEU A 187 -12.15 -4.87 5.44
N LEU A 188 -12.82 -6.00 5.33
CA LEU A 188 -13.93 -6.19 4.38
C LEU A 188 -15.10 -5.28 4.73
N ASP A 189 -15.46 -5.19 6.02
CA ASP A 189 -16.49 -4.25 6.51
C ASP A 189 -16.06 -2.79 6.27
N PHE A 190 -14.79 -2.46 6.54
CA PHE A 190 -14.26 -1.12 6.32
C PHE A 190 -14.32 -0.70 4.85
N TRP A 191 -13.92 -1.57 3.92
CA TRP A 191 -13.97 -1.32 2.48
C TRP A 191 -15.39 -1.35 1.91
N GLY A 192 -16.26 -2.22 2.42
CA GLY A 192 -17.67 -2.32 2.03
C GLY A 192 -18.46 -1.04 2.30
N LYS A 193 -18.09 -0.30 3.35
CA LYS A 193 -18.70 1.00 3.69
C LYS A 193 -18.26 2.15 2.79
N LYS A 194 -17.33 1.94 1.84
CA LYS A 194 -16.78 3.00 0.98
C LYS A 194 -17.47 3.08 -0.37
N ASP A 195 -17.39 4.27 -0.97
CA ASP A 195 -17.47 4.45 -2.42
C ASP A 195 -16.05 4.44 -3.01
N VAL A 196 -15.94 4.40 -4.34
CA VAL A 196 -14.64 4.48 -5.05
C VAL A 196 -13.83 5.69 -4.59
N ALA A 197 -14.44 6.87 -4.45
CA ALA A 197 -13.75 8.05 -3.93
C ALA A 197 -13.17 7.80 -2.52
N GLY A 198 -13.91 7.13 -1.64
CA GLY A 198 -13.46 6.74 -0.30
C GLY A 198 -12.31 5.75 -0.32
N LEU A 199 -12.30 4.80 -1.27
CA LEU A 199 -11.17 3.89 -1.48
C LEU A 199 -9.94 4.63 -1.98
N LEU A 200 -10.06 5.56 -2.94
CA LEU A 200 -8.93 6.37 -3.40
C LEU A 200 -8.28 7.22 -2.29
N LEU A 201 -9.06 7.65 -1.31
CA LEU A 201 -8.58 8.48 -0.20
C LEU A 201 -7.86 7.71 0.91
N MET A 202 -7.95 6.38 0.96
CA MET A 202 -7.38 5.62 2.08
C MET A 202 -6.30 4.63 1.63
N PRO A 203 -6.61 3.44 1.08
CA PRO A 203 -5.61 2.43 0.73
C PRO A 203 -4.42 2.93 -0.12
N PRO A 204 -4.59 3.51 -1.32
CA PRO A 204 -3.46 3.90 -2.18
C PRO A 204 -2.83 5.26 -1.80
N THR A 205 -3.33 5.93 -0.76
CA THR A 205 -2.88 7.29 -0.40
C THR A 205 -2.54 7.39 1.09
N ARG A 206 -3.54 7.66 1.95
CA ARG A 206 -3.30 7.94 3.37
C ARG A 206 -2.64 6.76 4.09
N HIS A 207 -3.08 5.53 3.81
CA HIS A 207 -2.54 4.31 4.42
C HIS A 207 -1.07 4.10 4.03
N VAL A 208 -0.76 4.15 2.74
CA VAL A 208 0.63 4.09 2.23
C VAL A 208 1.50 5.17 2.88
N MET A 209 1.02 6.41 2.98
CA MET A 209 1.76 7.51 3.60
C MET A 209 2.10 7.24 5.08
N LEU A 210 1.20 6.59 5.83
CA LEU A 210 1.44 6.22 7.23
C LEU A 210 2.57 5.20 7.32
N HIS A 211 2.45 4.06 6.64
CA HIS A 211 3.44 3.00 6.72
C HIS A 211 4.80 3.41 6.15
N LEU A 212 4.86 4.23 5.09
CA LEU A 212 6.15 4.72 4.61
C LEU A 212 6.81 5.68 5.62
N ASN A 213 6.05 6.51 6.35
CA ASN A 213 6.61 7.29 7.45
C ASN A 213 7.18 6.40 8.56
N ASP A 214 6.50 5.29 8.86
CA ASP A 214 6.99 4.29 9.80
C ASP A 214 8.28 3.64 9.30
N CYS A 215 8.36 3.24 8.02
CA CYS A 215 9.57 2.70 7.43
C CYS A 215 10.76 3.66 7.54
N PHE A 216 10.57 4.96 7.30
CA PHE A 216 11.65 5.94 7.50
C PHE A 216 12.10 6.02 8.96
N ARG A 217 11.15 6.07 9.91
CA ARG A 217 11.42 6.06 11.35
C ARG A 217 12.16 4.81 11.78
N TRP A 218 11.77 3.65 11.26
CA TRP A 218 12.41 2.37 11.55
C TRP A 218 13.81 2.29 10.96
N LYS A 219 14.01 2.71 9.71
CA LYS A 219 15.34 2.80 9.10
C LYS A 219 16.30 3.65 9.94
N GLU A 220 15.86 4.81 10.42
CA GLU A 220 16.65 5.65 11.31
C GLU A 220 16.96 4.95 12.65
N ALA A 221 15.95 4.31 13.25
CA ALA A 221 16.13 3.55 14.48
C ALA A 221 17.11 2.36 14.33
N ILE A 222 17.03 1.64 13.20
CA ILE A 222 17.89 0.51 12.87
C ILE A 222 19.36 0.94 12.80
N ARG A 223 19.62 2.13 12.25
CA ARG A 223 20.98 2.65 12.08
C ARG A 223 21.58 3.33 13.29
N THR A 224 20.75 3.65 14.29
CA THR A 224 21.17 4.42 15.47
C THR A 224 21.14 3.61 16.77
N LYS A 225 20.26 2.60 16.88
CA LYS A 225 20.15 1.76 18.06
C LYS A 225 21.23 0.66 18.11
N LYS A 226 21.51 0.21 19.33
CA LYS A 226 22.45 -0.90 19.62
C LYS A 226 21.76 -2.25 19.87
N ARG A 227 20.45 -2.25 20.07
CA ARG A 227 19.62 -3.42 20.35
C ARG A 227 18.28 -3.26 19.65
N PHE A 228 17.77 -4.36 19.12
CA PHE A 228 16.45 -4.45 18.49
C PHE A 228 15.57 -5.40 19.28
N PHE A 229 14.27 -5.34 19.02
CA PHE A 229 13.33 -6.26 19.65
C PHE A 229 13.45 -7.64 19.01
N LEU A 230 13.45 -7.70 17.66
CA LEU A 230 13.74 -8.91 16.87
C LEU A 230 14.63 -8.56 15.67
N GLU A 231 15.50 -9.50 15.28
CA GLU A 231 16.40 -9.42 14.11
C GLU A 231 16.66 -10.80 13.48
#